data_AF-A0A7C8MBG6-F1
#
_entry.id   AF-A0A7C8MBG6-F1
#
_cell.length_a   1.000
_cell.length_b   1.000
_cell.length_c   1.000
_cell.angle_alpha   90.00
_cell.angle_beta   90.00
_cell.angle_gamma   90.00
#
_symmetry.space_group_name_H-M   'P 1'
#
loop_
_entity.id
_entity.type
_entity.pdbx_description
1 polymer ?
#
loop_
_entity_poly.entity_id
_entity_poly.type
_entity_poly.pdbx_seq_one_letter_code
_entity_poly.pdbx_strand_id
1 'polypeptide(L)'
;MEHILIKVYGSISNASPELFAAALAMIEEQDENAVELDGTFFTISFEGIYFMMDEFIDAIKPHLTKECSGRIDYIDVDEWNLTRFWIEGGLITQNTVDLNHVMDHSGH
;
A
#
# COMPACT_ATOMS: atom_id res chain seq x y z
N MET A 1 13.18 16.65 -12.03
CA MET A 1 12.19 15.61 -11.71
C MET A 1 12.90 14.65 -10.80
N GLU A 2 12.38 14.42 -9.60
CA GLU A 2 12.85 13.29 -8.80
C GLU A 2 12.63 12.01 -9.58
N HIS A 3 13.59 11.10 -9.50
CA HIS A 3 13.46 9.78 -10.10
C HIS A 3 12.50 8.96 -9.24
N ILE A 4 11.26 8.81 -9.70
CA ILE A 4 10.27 7.98 -9.02
C ILE A 4 10.48 6.55 -9.50
N LEU A 5 10.88 5.67 -8.59
CA LEU A 5 11.06 4.24 -8.84
C LEU A 5 9.96 3.43 -8.17
N ILE A 6 9.43 3.90 -7.04
CA ILE A 6 8.41 3.21 -6.27
C ILE A 6 7.17 4.07 -6.15
N LYS A 7 6.00 3.46 -6.33
CA LYS A 7 4.72 4.06 -6.00
C LYS A 7 3.92 3.11 -5.11
N VAL A 8 3.30 3.66 -4.06
CA VAL A 8 2.45 2.89 -3.14
C VAL A 8 1.09 3.58 -3.02
N TYR A 9 0.03 2.88 -3.41
CA TYR A 9 -1.32 3.41 -3.34
C TYR A 9 -2.28 2.41 -2.72
N GLY A 10 -3.22 2.87 -1.90
CA GLY A 10 -4.17 1.95 -1.31
C GLY A 10 -5.16 2.61 -0.39
N SER A 11 -6.09 1.77 0.07
CA SER A 11 -7.02 2.15 1.11
C SER A 11 -7.44 0.96 1.95
N ILE A 12 -7.80 1.23 3.21
CA ILE A 12 -8.32 0.27 4.16
C ILE A 12 -9.56 0.89 4.80
N SER A 13 -10.70 0.23 4.66
CA SER A 13 -11.92 0.57 5.38
C SER A 13 -11.92 -0.06 6.78
N ASN A 14 -12.61 0.58 7.73
CA ASN A 14 -12.65 0.16 9.14
C ASN A 14 -11.27 0.11 9.80
N ALA A 15 -10.38 1.04 9.41
CA ALA A 15 -9.08 1.23 10.04
C ALA A 15 -9.22 1.95 11.38
N SER A 16 -8.35 1.60 12.34
CA SER A 16 -8.29 2.28 13.63
C SER A 16 -7.26 3.42 13.64
N PRO A 17 -7.35 4.36 14.60
CA PRO A 17 -6.31 5.36 14.81
C PRO A 17 -4.92 4.75 15.08
N GLU A 18 -4.86 3.56 15.70
CA GLU A 18 -3.60 2.85 15.94
C GLU A 18 -2.99 2.30 14.64
N LEU A 19 -3.83 1.82 13.71
CA LEU A 19 -3.37 1.46 12.37
C LEU A 19 -2.74 2.66 11.67
N PHE A 20 -3.42 3.81 11.69
CA PHE A 20 -2.90 5.05 11.11
C PHE A 20 -1.58 5.47 11.77
N ALA A 21 -1.49 5.43 13.10
CA ALA A 21 -0.26 5.77 13.81
C ALA A 21 0.90 4.82 13.46
N ALA A 22 0.64 3.52 13.32
CA ALA A 22 1.64 2.54 12.89
C ALA A 22 2.11 2.80 11.45
N ALA A 23 1.19 3.14 10.54
CA ALA A 23 1.53 3.50 9.16
C ALA A 23 2.33 4.81 9.08
N LEU A 24 1.91 5.85 9.81
CA LEU A 24 2.57 7.15 9.83
C LEU A 24 4.02 7.04 10.35
N ALA A 25 4.24 6.29 11.43
CA ALA A 25 5.58 6.09 11.99
C ALA A 25 6.58 5.46 10.99
N MET A 26 6.10 4.73 9.98
CA MET A 26 6.96 4.13 8.94
C MET A 26 7.33 5.10 7.81
N ILE A 27 6.55 6.18 7.64
CA ILE A 27 6.62 7.04 6.44
C ILE A 27 6.86 8.51 6.77
N GLU A 28 6.67 8.96 8.01
CA GLU A 28 6.73 10.37 8.40
C GLU A 28 8.05 11.07 8.05
N GLU A 29 9.19 10.34 8.10
CA GLU A 29 10.49 10.89 7.70
C GLU A 29 10.63 11.10 6.18
N GLN A 30 9.83 10.38 5.37
CA GLN A 30 9.85 10.44 3.91
C GLN A 30 8.74 11.35 3.37
N ASP A 31 7.50 11.12 3.83
CA ASP A 31 6.31 11.90 3.49
C ASP A 31 5.20 11.65 4.51
N GLU A 32 5.05 12.57 5.48
CA GLU A 32 3.97 12.51 6.48
C GLU A 32 2.57 12.66 5.87
N ASN A 33 2.45 13.25 4.67
CA ASN A 33 1.18 13.50 4.00
C ASN A 33 0.76 12.34 3.08
N ALA A 34 1.63 11.34 2.90
CA ALA A 34 1.34 10.18 2.08
C ALA A 34 0.32 9.24 2.73
N VAL A 35 -0.04 9.42 4.00
CA VAL A 35 -1.11 8.66 4.67
C VAL A 35 -2.15 9.58 5.29
N GLU A 36 -3.41 9.17 5.23
CA GLU A 36 -4.53 9.91 5.82
C GLU A 36 -5.52 8.94 6.47
N LEU A 37 -6.23 9.41 7.50
CA LEU A 37 -7.36 8.71 8.11
C LEU A 37 -8.57 9.66 8.17
N ASP A 38 -9.56 9.44 7.30
CA ASP A 38 -10.87 10.11 7.35
C ASP A 38 -11.89 9.22 8.04
N GLY A 39 -12.16 9.50 9.32
CA GLY A 39 -12.97 8.64 10.16
C GLY A 39 -12.33 7.27 10.36
N THR A 40 -12.85 6.25 9.68
CA THR A 40 -12.29 4.88 9.67
C THR A 40 -11.77 4.46 8.29
N PHE A 41 -11.65 5.42 7.37
CA PHE A 41 -11.15 5.18 6.03
C PHE A 41 -9.70 5.66 5.92
N PHE A 42 -8.78 4.70 5.92
CA PHE A 42 -7.34 4.95 5.75
C PHE A 42 -6.98 4.96 4.27
N THR A 43 -6.11 5.87 3.86
CA THR A 43 -5.51 5.91 2.52
C THR A 43 -4.00 6.04 2.59
N ILE A 44 -3.33 5.50 1.57
CA ILE A 44 -1.91 5.74 1.31
C ILE A 44 -1.72 6.17 -0.16
N SER A 45 -0.90 7.19 -0.38
CA SER A 45 -0.51 7.71 -1.68
C SER A 45 0.93 8.23 -1.61
N PHE A 46 1.88 7.33 -1.84
CA PHE A 46 3.32 7.61 -1.80
C PHE A 46 3.96 7.45 -3.18
N GLU A 47 4.88 8.35 -3.51
CA GLU A 47 5.75 8.26 -4.68
C GLU A 47 7.18 8.63 -4.29
N GLY A 48 8.15 7.76 -4.56
CA GLY A 48 9.53 7.99 -4.15
C GLY A 48 10.55 7.08 -4.83
N ILE A 49 11.79 7.13 -4.36
CA ILE A 49 12.90 6.32 -4.87
C ILE A 49 12.88 4.91 -4.24
N TYR A 50 12.33 4.79 -3.04
CA TYR A 50 12.36 3.56 -2.25
C TYR A 50 11.20 3.53 -1.26
N PHE A 51 10.76 2.33 -0.88
CA PHE A 51 9.75 2.12 0.17
C PHE A 51 9.94 0.75 0.82
N MET A 52 9.98 0.70 2.15
CA MET A 52 10.10 -0.53 2.94
C MET A 52 8.74 -1.23 3.04
N MET A 53 8.30 -1.87 1.94
CA MET A 53 6.95 -2.39 1.83
C MET A 53 6.65 -3.53 2.80
N ASP A 54 7.60 -4.46 2.97
CA ASP A 54 7.42 -5.60 3.88
C ASP A 54 7.33 -5.13 5.34
N GLU A 55 8.20 -4.22 5.75
CA GLU A 55 8.17 -3.62 7.09
C GLU A 55 6.91 -2.78 7.32
N PHE A 56 6.45 -2.04 6.32
CA PHE A 56 5.20 -1.30 6.39
C PHE A 56 4.01 -2.24 6.61
N ILE A 57 3.94 -3.35 5.87
CA ILE A 57 2.91 -4.37 6.03
C ILE A 57 2.98 -5.02 7.41
N ASP A 58 4.17 -5.38 7.88
CA ASP A 58 4.38 -5.95 9.21
C ASP A 58 3.99 -4.98 10.34
N ALA A 59 4.19 -3.68 10.15
CA ALA A 59 3.80 -2.66 11.11
C ALA A 59 2.27 -2.50 11.24
N ILE A 60 1.53 -2.52 10.12
CA ILE A 60 0.07 -2.33 10.16
C ILE A 60 -0.70 -3.61 10.51
N LYS A 61 -0.13 -4.78 10.21
CA LYS A 61 -0.79 -6.09 10.35
C LYS A 61 -1.36 -6.39 11.75
N PRO A 62 -0.69 -6.05 12.86
CA PRO A 62 -1.25 -6.23 14.22
C PRO A 62 -2.54 -5.44 14.48
N HIS A 63 -2.79 -4.39 13.69
CA HIS A 63 -3.95 -3.50 13.85
C HIS A 63 -5.11 -3.86 12.92
N LEU A 64 -4.96 -4.87 12.06
CA LEU A 64 -6.02 -5.36 11.18
C LEU A 64 -7.03 -6.20 11.96
N THR A 65 -8.27 -5.76 11.96
CA THR A 65 -9.41 -6.50 12.53
C THR A 65 -10.14 -7.29 11.45
N LYS A 66 -11.09 -8.14 11.86
CA LYS A 66 -11.96 -8.86 10.93
C LYS A 66 -12.87 -7.97 10.09
N GLU A 67 -13.08 -6.73 10.52
CA GLU A 67 -13.90 -5.74 9.82
C GLU A 67 -13.08 -4.96 8.80
N CYS A 68 -11.74 -4.99 8.90
CA CYS A 68 -10.88 -4.32 7.94
C CYS A 68 -10.98 -4.97 6.57
N SER A 69 -11.14 -4.13 5.54
CA SER A 69 -11.15 -4.55 4.15
C SER A 69 -10.47 -3.52 3.27
N GLY A 70 -9.68 -3.93 2.30
CA GLY A 70 -9.00 -2.99 1.43
C GLY A 70 -7.94 -3.60 0.54
N ARG A 71 -7.12 -2.73 -0.05
CA ARG A 71 -5.94 -3.15 -0.80
C ARG A 71 -4.86 -2.08 -0.78
N ILE A 72 -3.61 -2.53 -0.89
CA ILE A 72 -2.44 -1.67 -1.11
C ILE A 72 -1.66 -2.22 -2.29
N ASP A 73 -1.32 -1.35 -3.22
CA ASP A 73 -0.57 -1.63 -4.44
C ASP A 73 0.83 -1.05 -4.28
N TYR A 74 1.85 -1.90 -4.44
CA TYR A 74 3.26 -1.53 -4.53
C TYR A 74 3.70 -1.69 -5.98
N ILE A 75 4.16 -0.61 -6.60
CA ILE A 75 4.58 -0.57 -7.99
C ILE A 75 6.07 -0.26 -8.02
N ASP A 76 6.85 -1.22 -8.52
CA ASP A 76 8.24 -1.00 -8.92
C ASP A 76 8.25 -0.60 -10.40
N VAL A 77 8.63 0.65 -10.66
CA VAL A 77 8.64 1.24 -12.01
C VAL A 77 9.87 0.78 -12.80
N ASP A 78 10.96 0.41 -12.14
CA ASP A 78 12.19 -0.04 -12.81
C ASP A 78 12.06 -1.50 -13.23
N GLU A 79 11.58 -2.36 -12.32
CA GLU A 79 11.29 -3.76 -12.62
C GLU A 79 9.96 -3.97 -13.37
N TRP A 80 9.13 -2.92 -13.45
CA TRP A 80 7.81 -2.95 -14.06
C TRP A 80 6.88 -4.00 -13.43
N ASN A 81 6.87 -4.06 -12.10
CA ASN A 81 6.12 -5.04 -11.32
C ASN A 81 5.06 -4.36 -10.45
N LEU A 82 3.88 -4.99 -10.34
CA LEU A 82 2.84 -4.64 -9.37
C LEU A 82 2.68 -5.78 -8.37
N THR A 83 2.95 -5.49 -7.10
CA THR A 83 2.55 -6.36 -5.98
C THR A 83 1.31 -5.77 -5.33
N ARG A 84 0.20 -6.50 -5.37
CA ARG A 84 -1.05 -6.12 -4.70
C ARG A 84 -1.22 -6.91 -3.42
N PHE A 85 -1.47 -6.21 -2.33
CA PHE A 85 -1.83 -6.75 -1.03
C PHE A 85 -3.33 -6.57 -0.82
N TRP A 86 -4.08 -7.67 -0.66
CA TRP A 86 -5.49 -7.65 -0.28
C TRP A 86 -5.63 -7.83 1.22
N ILE A 87 -6.48 -7.01 1.82
CA ILE A 87 -6.79 -7.02 3.23
C ILE A 87 -8.25 -7.45 3.36
N GLU A 88 -8.48 -8.56 4.06
CA GLU A 88 -9.83 -9.06 4.34
C GLU A 88 -9.79 -9.98 5.57
N GLY A 89 -10.76 -9.83 6.47
CA GLY A 89 -10.90 -10.74 7.62
C GLY A 89 -9.72 -10.71 8.60
N GLY A 90 -8.99 -9.59 8.66
CA GLY A 90 -7.78 -9.44 9.48
C GLY A 90 -6.54 -10.14 8.90
N LEU A 91 -6.62 -10.61 7.66
CA LEU A 91 -5.54 -11.28 6.96
C LEU A 91 -5.06 -10.42 5.78
N ILE A 92 -3.81 -10.64 5.41
CA ILE A 92 -3.20 -10.06 4.22
C ILE A 92 -2.82 -11.21 3.28
N THR A 93 -3.24 -11.11 2.03
CA THR A 93 -2.76 -11.97 0.94
C THR A 93 -2.14 -11.08 -0.12
N GLN A 94 -1.19 -11.60 -0.89
CA GLN A 94 -0.55 -10.82 -1.94
C GLN A 94 -0.30 -11.63 -3.20
N ASN A 95 -0.20 -10.91 -4.31
CA ASN A 95 0.20 -11.46 -5.59
C ASN A 95 1.01 -10.40 -6.35
N THR A 96 2.02 -10.85 -7.08
CA THR A 96 2.87 -10.00 -7.90
C THR A 96 2.62 -10.34 -9.37
N VAL A 97 2.47 -9.31 -10.19
CA VAL A 97 2.34 -9.43 -11.64
C VAL A 97 3.37 -8.52 -12.31
N ASP A 98 3.98 -9.05 -13.36
CA ASP A 98 4.75 -8.25 -14.29
C ASP A 98 3.77 -7.43 -15.14
N LEU A 99 3.93 -6.11 -15.15
CA LEU A 99 3.04 -5.19 -15.85
C LEU A 99 3.20 -5.26 -17.38
N ASN A 100 4.23 -5.92 -17.89
CA ASN A 100 4.39 -6.21 -19.32
C ASN A 100 3.26 -7.13 -19.80
N HIS A 101 2.83 -8.08 -18.97
CA HIS A 101 1.75 -9.02 -19.32
C HIS A 101 0.34 -8.40 -19.29
N VAL A 102 0.17 -7.19 -18.77
CA VAL A 102 -1.14 -6.51 -18.74
C VAL A 102 -1.45 -5.78 -20.06
N MET A 103 -0.43 -5.47 -20.87
CA MET A 103 -0.64 -4.85 -22.20
C MET A 103 -1.10 -5.86 -23.27
N ASP A 104 -0.81 -7.15 -23.12
CA ASP A 104 -1.27 -8.19 -24.06
C ASP A 104 -2.77 -8.53 -23.93
N HIS A 105 -3.42 -8.08 -22.85
CA HIS A 105 -4.83 -8.42 -22.53
C HIS A 105 -5.77 -7.22 -22.38
N SER A 106 -5.44 -6.06 -22.97
CA SER A 106 -6.35 -4.90 -23.07
C SER A 106 -6.83 -4.60 -24.50
N GLY A 107 -6.58 -5.51 -25.44
CA GLY A 107 -7.14 -5.49 -26.79
C GLY A 107 -8.11 -6.64 -27.04
N HIS A 108 -9.33 -6.57 -26.50
CA HIS A 108 -10.52 -7.28 -27.01
C HIS A 108 -11.79 -6.50 -26.70
#